data_AF-A0A2V7Y0N6-F1
#
_entry.id   AF-A0A2V7Y0N6-F1
#
_cell.length_a   1.000
_cell.length_b   1.000
_cell.length_c   1.000
_cell.angle_alpha   90.00
_cell.angle_beta   90.00
_cell.angle_gamma   90.00
#
_symmetry.space_group_name_H-M   'P 1'
#
loop_
_entity.id
_entity.type
_entity.pdbx_description
1 polymer ?
#
loop_
_entity_poly.entity_id
_entity_poly.type
_entity_poly.pdbx_seq_one_letter_code
_entity_poly.pdbx_strand_id
1 'polypeptide(L)'
;MIVYVDSSVVLRVVLRAAGSLSEWNRIDRFVSSALLSVECLRTIHRLHVFEPLADDELAVRIEATEKVLANVELVGLDRIVLERASGSFALPVKTLDAIHLATAILWREREQPDVVFATHDKQFGLAARASGFPVIGV
;
A
#
# COMPACT_ATOMS: atom_id res chain seq x y z
N MET A 1 -1.71 -1.37 16.59
CA MET A 1 -0.54 -1.96 15.90
C MET A 1 -0.02 -1.03 14.81
N ILE A 2 1.24 -1.15 14.37
CA ILE A 2 1.76 -0.44 13.18
C ILE A 2 1.58 -1.33 11.95
N VAL A 3 0.99 -0.80 10.88
CA VAL A 3 0.75 -1.55 9.65
C VAL A 3 1.33 -0.84 8.44
N TYR A 4 2.14 -1.57 7.68
CA TYR A 4 2.50 -1.19 6.32
C TYR A 4 1.37 -1.57 5.36
N VAL A 5 0.83 -0.62 4.62
CA VAL A 5 -0.27 -0.83 3.67
C VAL A 5 0.20 -0.64 2.24
N ASP A 6 -0.31 -1.45 1.31
CA ASP A 6 -0.20 -1.19 -0.13
C ASP A 6 -1.46 -0.52 -0.69
N SER A 7 -1.44 -0.20 -1.98
CA SER A 7 -2.58 0.43 -2.65
C SER A 7 -3.83 -0.45 -2.68
N SER A 8 -3.69 -1.77 -2.67
CA SER A 8 -4.84 -2.67 -2.69
C SER A 8 -5.73 -2.50 -1.46
N VAL A 9 -5.14 -2.28 -0.28
CA VAL A 9 -5.87 -2.05 0.97
C VAL A 9 -6.61 -0.73 0.94
N VAL A 10 -5.92 0.35 0.54
CA VAL A 10 -6.52 1.69 0.48
C VAL A 10 -7.62 1.77 -0.58
N LEU A 11 -7.39 1.17 -1.75
CA LEU A 11 -8.36 1.17 -2.84
C LEU A 11 -9.65 0.43 -2.46
N ARG A 12 -9.60 -0.63 -1.66
CA ARG A 12 -10.84 -1.27 -1.18
C ARG A 12 -11.68 -0.35 -0.31
N VAL A 13 -11.05 0.47 0.53
CA VAL A 13 -11.75 1.44 1.38
C VAL A 13 -12.36 2.55 0.53
N VAL A 14 -11.55 3.18 -0.33
CA VAL A 14 -11.97 4.32 -1.16
C VAL A 14 -13.06 3.92 -2.15
N LEU A 15 -12.94 2.74 -2.76
CA LEU A 15 -13.91 2.23 -3.74
C LEU A 15 -15.10 1.52 -3.09
N ARG A 16 -15.18 1.46 -1.75
CA ARG A 16 -16.21 0.73 -0.99
C ARG A 16 -16.36 -0.73 -1.45
N ALA A 17 -15.23 -1.35 -1.81
CA ALA A 17 -15.22 -2.73 -2.24
C ALA A 17 -15.46 -3.67 -1.05
N ALA A 18 -16.14 -4.78 -1.29
CA ALA A 18 -16.33 -5.81 -0.27
C ALA A 18 -14.99 -6.38 0.22
N GLY A 19 -14.95 -6.86 1.46
CA GLY A 19 -13.76 -7.49 2.03
C GLY A 19 -12.63 -6.50 2.36
N SER A 20 -13.00 -5.30 2.86
CA SER A 20 -12.03 -4.39 3.48
C SER A 20 -11.35 -5.04 4.67
N LEU A 21 -10.14 -4.58 5.00
CA LEU A 21 -9.35 -5.09 6.11
C LEU A 21 -10.12 -5.04 7.44
N SER A 22 -10.33 -6.18 8.09
CA SER A 22 -11.14 -6.29 9.31
C SER A 22 -10.52 -5.58 10.52
N GLU A 23 -9.19 -5.47 10.50
CA GLU A 23 -8.35 -4.90 11.53
C GLU A 23 -8.20 -3.38 11.40
N TRP A 24 -8.80 -2.74 10.38
CA TRP A 24 -8.60 -1.32 10.07
C TRP A 24 -8.71 -0.39 11.29
N ASN A 25 -9.73 -0.59 12.12
CA ASN A 25 -9.98 0.23 13.31
C ASN A 25 -9.05 -0.07 14.50
N ARG A 26 -8.15 -1.06 14.38
CA ARG A 26 -7.16 -1.46 15.40
C ARG A 26 -5.74 -1.04 15.05
N ILE A 27 -5.58 -0.29 13.96
CA ILE A 27 -4.30 0.21 13.47
C ILE A 27 -4.05 1.57 14.08
N ASP A 28 -2.93 1.70 14.79
CA ASP A 28 -2.56 2.94 15.47
C ASP A 28 -1.76 3.86 14.54
N ARG A 29 -0.99 3.27 13.63
CA ARG A 29 -0.12 3.97 12.69
C ARG A 29 -0.11 3.23 11.36
N PHE A 30 -0.45 3.95 10.30
CA PHE A 30 -0.33 3.47 8.93
C PHE A 30 0.99 3.98 8.34
N VAL A 31 1.71 3.08 7.68
CA VAL A 31 2.95 3.38 6.97
C VAL A 31 2.83 2.88 5.54
N SER A 32 3.40 3.58 4.58
CA SER A 32 3.49 3.10 3.21
C SER A 32 4.62 3.79 2.46
N SER A 33 5.01 3.25 1.32
CA SER A 33 5.74 4.00 0.31
C SER A 33 4.94 5.20 -0.19
N ALA A 34 5.64 6.29 -0.51
CA ALA A 34 5.09 7.43 -1.25
C ALA A 34 4.43 7.03 -2.58
N LEU A 35 4.80 5.86 -3.14
CA LEU A 35 4.19 5.28 -4.32
C LEU A 35 2.68 5.02 -4.17
N LEU A 36 2.19 4.82 -2.95
CA LEU A 36 0.77 4.63 -2.63
C LEU A 36 -0.12 5.72 -3.23
N SER A 37 0.32 6.99 -3.13
CA SER A 37 -0.41 8.13 -3.68
C SER A 37 -0.59 8.01 -5.20
N VAL A 38 0.48 7.63 -5.89
CA VAL A 38 0.50 7.45 -7.35
C VAL A 38 -0.41 6.29 -7.74
N GLU A 39 -0.28 5.13 -7.08
CA GLU A 39 -1.07 3.94 -7.41
C GLU A 39 -2.56 4.14 -7.19
N CYS A 40 -2.95 4.75 -6.07
CA CYS A 40 -4.35 5.03 -5.76
C CYS A 40 -4.95 6.01 -6.77
N LEU A 41 -4.33 7.17 -6.98
CA LEU A 41 -4.85 8.20 -7.89
C LEU A 41 -4.85 7.71 -9.35
N ARG A 42 -3.80 7.00 -9.80
CA ARG A 42 -3.77 6.40 -11.14
C ARG A 42 -4.90 5.39 -11.34
N THR A 43 -5.21 4.59 -10.32
CA THR A 43 -6.31 3.63 -10.39
C THR A 43 -7.67 4.34 -10.47
N ILE A 44 -7.88 5.37 -9.66
CA ILE A 44 -9.13 6.16 -9.68
C ILE A 44 -9.34 6.85 -11.03
N HIS A 45 -8.32 7.54 -11.55
CA HIS A 45 -8.37 8.16 -12.87
C HIS A 45 -8.62 7.13 -13.98
N ARG A 46 -7.99 5.96 -13.89
CA ARG A 46 -8.21 4.87 -14.86
C ARG A 46 -9.67 4.40 -14.82
N LEU A 47 -10.23 4.17 -13.63
CA LEU A 47 -11.62 3.75 -13.49
C LEU A 47 -12.59 4.76 -14.11
N HIS A 48 -12.41 6.06 -13.87
CA HIS A 48 -13.26 7.09 -14.47
C HIS A 48 -13.23 7.11 -16.01
N VAL A 49 -12.10 6.76 -16.64
CA VAL A 49 -12.02 6.67 -18.11
C VAL A 49 -12.77 5.46 -18.66
N PHE A 50 -12.76 4.33 -17.95
CA PHE A 50 -13.34 3.07 -18.43
C PHE A 50 -14.77 2.81 -17.94
N GLU A 51 -15.16 3.44 -16.85
CA GLU A 51 -16.50 3.44 -16.27
C GLU A 51 -16.90 4.91 -16.14
N PRO A 52 -17.83 5.44 -16.95
CA PRO A 52 -18.26 6.83 -16.85
C PRO A 52 -19.01 7.03 -15.53
N LEU A 53 -18.24 7.27 -14.48
CA LEU A 53 -18.71 7.84 -13.23
C LEU A 53 -19.15 9.26 -13.53
N ALA A 54 -20.22 9.73 -12.87
CA ALA A 54 -20.50 11.16 -12.87
C ALA A 54 -19.27 11.92 -12.34
N ASP A 55 -18.96 13.10 -12.89
CA ASP A 55 -17.78 13.88 -12.48
C ASP A 55 -17.74 14.14 -10.97
N ASP A 56 -18.91 14.29 -10.34
CA ASP A 56 -19.08 14.43 -8.89
C ASP A 56 -18.53 13.23 -8.11
N GLU A 57 -18.61 12.03 -8.67
CA GLU A 57 -18.14 10.81 -8.02
C GLU A 57 -16.61 10.64 -8.11
N LEU A 58 -15.98 11.17 -9.17
CA LEU A 58 -14.52 11.23 -9.26
C LEU A 58 -13.95 12.14 -8.16
N ALA A 59 -14.51 13.34 -8.00
CA ALA A 59 -14.09 14.29 -6.97
C ALA A 59 -14.22 13.69 -5.57
N VAL A 60 -15.33 13.02 -5.28
CA VAL A 60 -15.55 12.33 -3.98
C VAL A 60 -14.51 11.24 -3.73
N ARG A 61 -14.13 10.45 -4.74
CA ARG A 61 -13.12 9.39 -4.59
C ARG A 61 -11.71 9.94 -4.40
N ILE A 62 -11.36 11.03 -5.10
CA ILE A 62 -10.08 11.72 -4.91
C ILE A 62 -10.01 12.28 -3.49
N GLU A 63 -11.04 13.00 -3.04
CA GLU A 63 -11.10 13.56 -1.69
C GLU A 63 -11.01 12.47 -0.62
N ALA A 64 -11.70 11.33 -0.79
CA ALA A 64 -11.60 10.20 0.11
C ALA A 64 -10.18 9.60 0.15
N THR A 65 -9.49 9.56 -0.99
CA THR A 65 -8.10 9.08 -1.08
C THR A 65 -7.15 10.01 -0.34
N GLU A 66 -7.27 11.31 -0.56
CA GLU A 66 -6.46 12.33 0.12
C GLU A 66 -6.65 12.28 1.63
N LYS A 67 -7.90 12.09 2.11
CA LYS A 67 -8.20 11.90 3.53
C LYS A 67 -7.51 10.66 4.12
N VAL A 68 -7.47 9.54 3.39
CA VAL A 68 -6.72 8.35 3.83
C VAL A 68 -5.23 8.65 3.85
N LEU A 69 -4.67 9.17 2.76
CA LEU A 69 -3.24 9.48 2.63
C LEU A 69 -2.74 10.45 3.70
N ALA A 70 -3.55 11.42 4.12
CA ALA A 70 -3.20 12.36 5.19
C ALA A 70 -2.95 11.68 6.55
N ASN A 71 -3.45 10.46 6.75
CA ASN A 71 -3.26 9.66 7.97
C ASN A 71 -2.21 8.54 7.79
N VAL A 72 -1.56 8.44 6.62
CA VAL A 72 -0.51 7.47 6.33
C VAL A 72 0.84 8.18 6.37
N GLU A 73 1.78 7.63 7.13
CA GLU A 73 3.18 8.01 7.00
C GLU A 73 3.74 7.50 5.68
N LEU A 74 4.00 8.44 4.77
CA LEU A 74 4.56 8.15 3.46
C LEU A 74 6.09 8.22 3.51
N VAL A 75 6.72 7.07 3.31
CA VAL A 75 8.18 6.93 3.21
C VAL A 75 8.61 7.31 1.80
N GLY A 76 9.51 8.30 1.72
CA GLY A 76 10.04 8.81 0.45
C GLY A 76 10.83 7.76 -0.34
N LEU A 77 10.83 7.92 -1.66
CA LEU A 77 11.62 7.09 -2.56
C LEU A 77 13.00 7.72 -2.77
N ASP A 78 13.97 7.27 -2.01
CA ASP A 78 15.37 7.68 -2.19
C ASP A 78 16.19 6.61 -2.93
N ARG A 79 17.48 6.92 -3.12
CA ARG A 79 18.41 6.02 -3.81
C ARG A 79 18.53 4.65 -3.10
N ILE A 80 18.46 4.61 -1.77
CA ILE A 80 18.62 3.38 -0.98
C ILE A 80 17.40 2.47 -1.22
N VAL A 81 16.19 3.04 -1.25
CA VAL A 81 14.98 2.29 -1.60
C VAL A 81 15.08 1.70 -3.00
N LEU A 82 15.50 2.49 -3.99
CA LEU A 82 15.61 2.02 -5.38
C LEU A 82 16.69 0.94 -5.56
N GLU A 83 17.84 1.10 -4.90
CA GLU A 83 18.91 0.09 -4.89
C GLU A 83 18.42 -1.21 -4.25
N ARG A 84 17.73 -1.13 -3.10
CA ARG A 84 17.14 -2.31 -2.44
C ARG A 84 16.08 -2.98 -3.29
N ALA A 85 15.23 -2.23 -3.98
CA ALA A 85 14.18 -2.75 -4.86
C ALA A 85 14.74 -3.41 -6.13
N SER A 86 15.93 -2.98 -6.59
CA SER A 86 16.62 -3.55 -7.76
C SER A 86 17.32 -4.88 -7.45
N GLY A 87 17.53 -5.19 -6.16
CA GLY A 87 18.14 -6.43 -5.71
C GLY A 87 17.19 -7.63 -5.76
N SER A 88 17.72 -8.81 -5.43
CA SER A 88 16.92 -10.04 -5.38
C SER A 88 15.97 -10.10 -4.18
N PHE A 89 14.83 -10.75 -4.38
CA PHE A 89 13.90 -11.14 -3.33
C PHE A 89 13.78 -12.67 -3.30
N ALA A 90 13.32 -13.22 -2.17
CA ALA A 90 13.16 -14.66 -2.01
C ALA A 90 12.10 -15.27 -2.95
N LEU A 91 11.10 -14.47 -3.33
CA LEU A 91 10.06 -14.83 -4.29
C LEU A 91 10.04 -13.80 -5.44
N PRO A 92 9.50 -14.15 -6.61
CA PRO A 92 9.26 -13.17 -7.68
C PRO A 92 8.34 -12.04 -7.20
N VAL A 93 8.76 -10.79 -7.45
CA VAL A 93 8.00 -9.59 -7.08
C VAL A 93 7.94 -8.66 -8.30
N LYS A 94 6.75 -8.07 -8.57
CA LYS A 94 6.61 -7.09 -9.66
C LYS A 94 7.35 -5.80 -9.31
N THR A 95 7.65 -4.97 -10.30
CA THR A 95 8.47 -3.76 -10.10
C THR A 95 7.95 -2.81 -9.02
N LEU A 96 6.67 -2.48 -9.02
CA LEU A 96 6.08 -1.57 -8.01
C LEU A 96 5.97 -2.23 -6.63
N ASP A 97 5.58 -3.50 -6.60
CA ASP A 97 5.57 -4.34 -5.40
C ASP A 97 6.98 -4.44 -4.77
N ALA A 98 8.04 -4.50 -5.60
CA ALA A 98 9.43 -4.54 -5.14
C ALA A 98 9.84 -3.23 -4.46
N ILE A 99 9.34 -2.09 -4.97
CA ILE A 99 9.52 -0.78 -4.33
C ILE A 99 8.77 -0.73 -2.99
N HIS A 100 7.52 -1.21 -2.94
CA HIS A 100 6.78 -1.30 -1.67
C HIS A 100 7.51 -2.19 -0.65
N LEU A 101 7.94 -3.38 -1.05
CA LEU A 101 8.60 -4.32 -0.16
C LEU A 101 9.97 -3.82 0.31
N ALA A 102 10.76 -3.24 -0.58
CA ALA A 102 12.03 -2.58 -0.23
C ALA A 102 11.81 -1.45 0.78
N THR A 103 10.79 -0.61 0.55
CA THR A 103 10.42 0.48 1.47
C THR A 103 10.06 -0.06 2.84
N ALA A 104 9.20 -1.09 2.92
CA ALA A 104 8.79 -1.70 4.18
C ALA A 104 9.97 -2.31 4.95
N ILE A 105 10.89 -2.97 4.25
CA ILE A 105 12.10 -3.58 4.84
C ILE A 105 12.99 -2.50 5.45
N LEU A 106 13.33 -1.47 4.68
CA LEU A 106 14.22 -0.40 5.12
C LEU A 106 13.62 0.41 6.27
N TRP A 107 12.31 0.68 6.21
CA TRP A 107 11.60 1.36 7.29
C TRP A 107 11.61 0.54 8.58
N ARG A 108 11.34 -0.77 8.50
CA ARG A 108 11.42 -1.69 9.65
C ARG A 108 12.82 -1.74 10.25
N GLU A 109 13.85 -1.81 9.41
CA GLU A 109 15.26 -1.85 9.86
C GLU A 109 15.66 -0.57 10.61
N ARG A 110 15.16 0.58 10.18
CA ARG A 110 15.45 1.88 10.79
C ARG A 110 14.69 2.09 12.11
N GLU A 111 13.40 1.81 12.11
CA GLU A 111 12.51 2.19 13.22
C GLU A 111 12.40 1.08 14.29
N GLN A 112 12.80 -0.15 13.96
CA GLN A 112 12.71 -1.37 14.80
C GLN A 112 11.33 -1.75 15.39
N PRO A 113 10.16 -1.52 14.75
CA PRO A 113 8.89 -2.00 15.28
C PRO A 113 8.48 -3.37 14.74
N ASP A 114 7.59 -4.04 15.49
CA ASP A 114 6.76 -5.14 15.01
C ASP A 114 5.72 -4.62 14.00
N VAL A 115 6.15 -4.39 12.76
CA VAL A 115 5.29 -3.94 11.67
C VAL A 115 4.60 -5.12 10.98
N VAL A 116 3.29 -5.02 10.83
CA VAL A 116 2.46 -5.97 10.08
C VAL A 116 2.30 -5.45 8.65
N PHE A 117 2.35 -6.33 7.66
CA PHE A 117 2.15 -5.97 6.26
C PHE A 117 0.71 -6.32 5.84
N ALA A 118 -0.05 -5.34 5.36
CA ALA A 118 -1.41 -5.54 4.88
C ALA A 118 -1.47 -5.39 3.36
N THR A 119 -2.00 -6.42 2.71
CA THR A 119 -2.25 -6.46 1.26
C THR A 119 -3.42 -7.38 0.97
N HIS A 120 -4.17 -7.08 -0.09
CA HIS A 120 -5.18 -7.98 -0.66
C HIS A 120 -4.65 -8.79 -1.86
N ASP A 121 -3.37 -8.65 -2.22
CA ASP A 121 -2.70 -9.49 -3.22
C ASP A 121 -2.02 -10.69 -2.53
N LYS A 122 -2.51 -11.89 -2.85
CA LYS A 122 -2.00 -13.14 -2.26
C LYS A 122 -0.54 -13.41 -2.59
N GLN A 123 -0.10 -13.13 -3.83
CA GLN A 123 1.28 -13.34 -4.24
C GLN A 123 2.20 -12.33 -3.54
N PHE A 124 1.75 -11.08 -3.42
CA PHE A 124 2.53 -10.07 -2.72
C PHE A 124 2.61 -10.35 -1.21
N GLY A 125 1.53 -10.83 -0.61
CA GLY A 125 1.52 -11.28 0.77
C GLY A 125 2.49 -12.43 1.04
N LEU A 126 2.66 -13.37 0.10
CA LEU A 126 3.68 -14.41 0.21
C LEU A 126 5.10 -13.83 0.17
N ALA A 127 5.37 -12.85 -0.71
CA ALA A 127 6.66 -12.17 -0.78
C ALA A 127 6.99 -11.38 0.51
N ALA A 128 5.98 -10.72 1.09
CA ALA A 128 6.11 -10.06 2.38
C ALA A 128 6.39 -11.07 3.52
N ARG A 129 5.67 -12.20 3.58
CA ARG A 129 5.97 -13.28 4.54
C ARG A 129 7.39 -13.81 4.39
N ALA A 130 7.82 -14.06 3.16
CA ALA A 130 9.18 -14.52 2.87
C ALA A 130 10.26 -13.50 3.28
N SER A 131 9.89 -12.23 3.42
CA SER A 131 10.74 -11.14 3.92
C SER A 131 10.60 -10.89 5.44
N GLY A 132 9.92 -11.81 6.14
CA GLY A 132 9.80 -11.82 7.60
C GLY A 132 8.69 -10.93 8.16
N PHE A 133 7.72 -10.48 7.35
CA PHE A 133 6.57 -9.73 7.87
C PHE A 133 5.43 -10.66 8.28
N PRO A 134 4.76 -10.43 9.42
CA PRO A 134 3.39 -10.87 9.62
C PRO A 134 2.49 -10.25 8.54
N VAL A 135 1.54 -11.02 7.98
CA VAL A 135 0.69 -10.54 6.88
C VAL A 135 -0.79 -10.75 7.17
N ILE A 136 -1.58 -9.70 6.94
CA ILE A 136 -3.04 -9.67 7.04
C ILE A 136 -3.67 -9.19 5.71
N GLY A 137 -4.96 -9.45 5.52
CA GLY A 137 -5.73 -8.95 4.35
C GLY A 137 -5.78 -9.85 3.11
N VAL A 138 -4.96 -10.90 3.02
CA VAL A 138 -4.93 -11.84 1.87
C VAL A 138 -6.00 -12.92 1.87
#